data_AF-H1YZP7-F1
#
_entry.id   AF-H1YZP7-F1
#
_cell.length_a   1.000
_cell.length_b   1.000
_cell.length_c   1.000
_cell.angle_alpha   90.00
_cell.angle_beta   90.00
_cell.angle_gamma   90.00
#
_symmetry.space_group_name_H-M   'P 1'
#
loop_
_entity.id
_entity.type
_entity.pdbx_description
1 polymer ?
#
loop_
_entity_poly.entity_id
_entity_poly.type
_entity_poly.pdbx_seq_one_letter_code
_entity_poly.pdbx_strand_id
1 'polypeptide(L)'
;MTKKNIYDDKTDKRRRYWNYIFISVILAVIILFFSFAVSAELFASSDESEKYAQEEIHINNSFNYYRNEDYSQAYSEISDALDINGSNYLSLTLMSSLLLKMGDYTGCIKYSEKAMETDGRSSDPFLLKEISLLRLGFNERGISFISGNPGRVYYNTGDIIVVNTCKSDPDNYEFWKKWNRLNLWESPGSEKYIGTTNACDDVEVIVLEEREYNGDIYYRIKENNRDLSGWL
;
A
#
# COMPACT_ATOMS: atom_id res chain seq x y z
N MET A 1 70.17 -52.98 -43.97
CA MET A 1 69.93 -52.86 -42.51
C MET A 1 70.33 -51.46 -42.06
N THR A 2 69.40 -50.53 -42.03
CA THR A 2 69.61 -49.16 -41.54
C THR A 2 69.57 -49.17 -40.01
N LYS A 3 70.70 -48.84 -39.36
CA LYS A 3 70.77 -48.64 -37.91
C LYS A 3 69.89 -47.45 -37.54
N LYS A 4 68.65 -47.71 -37.10
CA LYS A 4 67.77 -46.68 -36.55
C LYS A 4 68.48 -46.04 -35.35
N ASN A 5 68.64 -44.72 -35.39
CA ASN A 5 69.48 -43.97 -34.47
C ASN A 5 68.86 -44.01 -33.05
N ILE A 6 69.39 -44.87 -32.17
CA ILE A 6 68.88 -45.13 -30.81
C ILE A 6 68.81 -43.84 -29.97
N TYR A 7 69.58 -42.82 -30.34
CA TYR A 7 69.60 -41.51 -29.67
C TYR A 7 68.30 -40.71 -29.90
N ASP A 8 67.65 -40.86 -31.06
CA ASP A 8 66.45 -40.13 -31.45
C ASP A 8 65.17 -40.67 -30.75
N ASP A 9 65.13 -41.98 -30.45
CA ASP A 9 64.01 -42.63 -29.77
C ASP A 9 63.87 -42.21 -28.28
N LYS A 10 64.99 -41.94 -27.60
CA LYS A 10 64.98 -41.51 -26.18
C LYS A 10 64.49 -40.07 -26.02
N THR A 11 64.88 -39.19 -26.93
CA THR A 11 64.42 -37.79 -26.94
C THR A 11 62.92 -37.68 -27.24
N ASP A 12 62.40 -38.49 -28.14
CA ASP A 12 60.97 -38.52 -28.49
C ASP A 12 60.09 -39.07 -27.34
N LYS A 13 60.55 -40.09 -26.61
CA LYS A 13 59.86 -40.58 -25.39
C LYS A 13 59.80 -39.54 -24.28
N ARG A 14 60.90 -38.80 -24.05
CA ARG A 14 60.94 -37.73 -23.04
C ARG A 14 60.01 -36.57 -23.41
N ARG A 15 59.97 -36.19 -24.69
CA ARG A 15 59.05 -35.14 -25.19
C ARG A 15 57.59 -35.55 -25.01
N ARG A 16 57.23 -36.80 -25.34
CA ARG A 16 55.89 -37.33 -25.10
C ARG A 16 55.52 -37.32 -23.62
N TYR A 17 56.43 -37.72 -22.74
CA TYR A 17 56.23 -37.68 -21.29
C TYR A 17 55.95 -36.25 -20.77
N TRP A 18 56.74 -35.26 -21.20
CA TRP A 18 56.50 -33.85 -20.84
C TRP A 18 55.19 -33.31 -21.41
N ASN A 19 54.80 -33.72 -22.62
CA ASN A 19 53.49 -33.36 -23.17
C ASN A 19 52.35 -33.94 -22.34
N TYR A 20 52.46 -35.19 -21.86
CA TYR A 20 51.46 -35.78 -20.97
C TYR A 20 51.38 -35.04 -19.63
N ILE A 21 52.52 -34.69 -19.03
CA ILE A 21 52.54 -33.88 -17.81
C ILE A 21 51.86 -32.53 -18.07
N PHE A 22 52.26 -31.83 -19.13
CA PHE A 22 51.72 -30.51 -19.45
C PHE A 22 50.21 -30.55 -19.71
N ILE A 23 49.72 -31.52 -20.48
CA ILE A 23 48.29 -31.73 -20.73
C ILE A 23 47.56 -32.08 -19.43
N SER A 24 48.14 -32.93 -18.57
CA SER A 24 47.53 -33.31 -17.29
C SER A 24 47.42 -32.13 -16.32
N VAL A 25 48.41 -31.24 -16.30
CA VAL A 25 48.40 -30.01 -15.51
C VAL A 25 47.33 -29.05 -16.04
N ILE A 26 47.25 -28.87 -17.37
CA ILE A 26 46.20 -28.03 -17.98
C ILE A 26 44.82 -28.58 -17.63
N LEU A 27 44.59 -29.89 -17.76
CA LEU A 27 43.32 -30.51 -17.42
C LEU A 27 42.97 -30.33 -15.93
N ALA A 28 43.95 -30.49 -15.03
CA ALA A 28 43.74 -30.27 -13.60
C ALA A 28 43.35 -28.81 -13.29
N VAL A 29 44.01 -27.84 -13.95
CA VAL A 29 43.68 -26.41 -13.80
C VAL A 29 42.28 -26.12 -14.33
N ILE A 30 41.90 -26.69 -15.48
CA ILE A 30 40.54 -26.54 -16.03
C ILE A 30 39.50 -27.11 -15.07
N ILE A 31 39.72 -28.32 -14.53
CA ILE A 31 38.80 -28.94 -13.57
C ILE A 31 38.64 -28.06 -12.33
N LEU A 32 39.75 -27.58 -11.75
CA LEU A 32 39.70 -26.68 -10.58
C LEU A 32 38.93 -25.39 -10.87
N PHE A 33 39.14 -24.80 -12.05
CA PHE A 33 38.42 -23.60 -12.47
C PHE A 33 36.91 -23.86 -12.61
N PHE A 34 36.51 -24.96 -13.25
CA PHE A 34 35.10 -25.34 -13.36
C PHE A 34 34.46 -25.64 -12.00
N SER A 35 35.16 -26.36 -11.11
CA SER A 35 34.66 -26.62 -9.75
C SER A 35 34.44 -25.31 -8.98
N PHE A 36 35.36 -24.36 -9.09
CA PHE A 36 35.22 -23.06 -8.45
C PHE A 36 34.03 -22.26 -9.01
N ALA A 37 33.87 -22.20 -10.33
CA ALA A 37 32.76 -21.50 -10.96
C ALA A 37 31.39 -22.06 -10.53
N VAL A 38 31.24 -23.39 -10.54
CA VAL A 38 30.00 -24.06 -10.10
C VAL A 38 29.73 -23.81 -8.61
N SER A 39 30.76 -23.83 -7.76
CA SER A 39 30.57 -23.50 -6.34
C SER A 39 30.12 -22.05 -6.15
N ALA A 40 30.71 -21.08 -6.86
CA ALA A 40 30.36 -19.67 -6.74
C ALA A 40 28.89 -19.41 -7.12
N GLU A 41 28.40 -20.04 -8.20
CA GLU A 41 27.01 -19.93 -8.64
C GLU A 41 26.04 -20.57 -7.64
N LEU A 42 26.39 -21.75 -7.10
CA LEU A 42 25.59 -22.40 -6.06
C LEU A 42 25.49 -21.54 -4.80
N PHE A 43 26.60 -20.94 -4.34
CA PHE A 43 26.61 -20.04 -3.19
C PHE A 43 25.74 -18.78 -3.43
N ALA A 44 25.83 -18.17 -4.60
CA ALA A 44 24.99 -17.02 -4.95
C ALA A 44 23.49 -17.39 -4.91
N SER A 45 23.12 -18.54 -5.47
CA SER A 45 21.73 -19.01 -5.46
C SER A 45 21.21 -19.28 -4.04
N SER A 46 22.05 -19.78 -3.13
CA SER A 46 21.66 -20.02 -1.74
C SER A 46 21.41 -18.72 -0.97
N ASP A 47 22.24 -17.70 -1.18
CA ASP A 47 22.09 -16.39 -0.51
C ASP A 47 20.81 -15.67 -0.97
N GLU A 48 20.48 -15.75 -2.26
CA GLU A 48 19.20 -15.23 -2.78
C GLU A 48 18.01 -15.95 -2.16
N SER A 49 18.04 -17.29 -2.09
CA SER A 49 16.94 -18.06 -1.50
C SER A 49 16.68 -17.72 -0.02
N GLU A 50 17.74 -17.41 0.73
CA GLU A 50 17.62 -17.01 2.14
C GLU A 50 16.99 -15.62 2.27
N LYS A 51 17.37 -14.66 1.42
CA LYS A 51 16.75 -13.33 1.38
C LYS A 51 15.26 -13.40 1.06
N TYR A 52 14.86 -14.19 0.07
CA TYR A 52 13.44 -14.38 -0.25
C TYR A 52 12.65 -14.96 0.93
N ALA A 53 13.23 -15.92 1.65
CA ALA A 53 12.58 -16.49 2.83
C ALA A 53 12.42 -15.46 3.96
N GLN A 54 13.44 -14.62 4.19
CA GLN A 54 13.37 -13.53 5.17
C GLN A 54 12.33 -12.48 4.79
N GLU A 55 12.29 -12.08 3.52
CA GLU A 55 11.28 -11.16 2.99
C GLU A 55 9.86 -11.67 3.28
N GLU A 56 9.58 -12.93 2.98
CA GLU A 56 8.26 -13.53 3.20
C GLU A 56 7.87 -13.59 4.69
N ILE A 57 8.84 -13.85 5.58
CA ILE A 57 8.62 -13.81 7.03
C ILE A 57 8.19 -12.42 7.47
N HIS A 58 8.90 -11.37 7.03
CA HIS A 58 8.57 -9.99 7.35
C HIS A 58 7.19 -9.58 6.82
N ILE A 59 6.84 -9.97 5.60
CA ILE A 59 5.50 -9.74 5.03
C ILE A 59 4.42 -10.40 5.91
N ASN A 60 4.62 -11.66 6.29
CA ASN A 60 3.66 -12.41 7.11
C ASN A 60 3.50 -11.81 8.51
N ASN A 61 4.60 -11.43 9.15
CA ASN A 61 4.58 -10.72 10.44
C ASN A 61 3.81 -9.40 10.33
N SER A 62 4.11 -8.61 9.30
CA SER A 62 3.41 -7.35 9.05
C SER A 62 1.90 -7.56 8.90
N PHE A 63 1.46 -8.56 8.14
CA PHE A 63 0.05 -8.92 8.02
C PHE A 63 -0.59 -9.28 9.36
N ASN A 64 0.12 -10.03 10.22
CA ASN A 64 -0.38 -10.40 11.54
C ASN A 64 -0.52 -9.17 12.46
N TYR A 65 0.47 -8.29 12.49
CA TYR A 65 0.41 -7.04 13.24
C TYR A 65 -0.71 -6.12 12.72
N TYR A 66 -0.87 -6.00 11.40
CA TYR A 66 -1.93 -5.23 10.77
C TYR A 66 -3.32 -5.72 11.21
N ARG A 67 -3.54 -7.05 11.25
CA ARG A 67 -4.81 -7.65 11.70
C ARG A 67 -5.09 -7.40 13.19
N ASN A 68 -4.05 -7.23 13.99
CA ASN A 68 -4.15 -6.89 15.41
C ASN A 68 -4.18 -5.38 15.65
N GLU A 69 -4.29 -4.57 14.59
CA GLU A 69 -4.27 -3.10 14.62
C GLU A 69 -2.98 -2.49 15.22
N ASP A 70 -1.90 -3.27 15.32
CA ASP A 70 -0.58 -2.78 15.70
C ASP A 70 0.14 -2.25 14.45
N TYR A 71 -0.31 -1.09 13.99
CA TYR A 71 0.20 -0.49 12.75
C TYR A 71 1.67 -0.08 12.84
N SER A 72 2.20 0.15 14.05
CA SER A 72 3.62 0.50 14.25
C SER A 72 4.53 -0.69 13.99
N GLN A 73 4.23 -1.85 14.59
CA GLN A 73 4.99 -3.08 14.34
C GLN A 73 4.82 -3.55 12.90
N ALA A 74 3.59 -3.47 12.36
CA ALA A 74 3.33 -3.81 10.97
C ALA A 74 4.16 -2.96 10.00
N TYR A 75 4.29 -1.65 10.27
CA TYR A 75 5.12 -0.73 9.50
C TYR A 75 6.61 -1.10 9.55
N SER A 76 7.13 -1.46 10.73
CA SER A 76 8.53 -1.89 10.88
C SER A 76 8.81 -3.13 10.03
N GLU A 77 8.02 -4.19 10.19
CA GLU A 77 8.20 -5.44 9.47
C GLU A 77 8.09 -5.24 7.94
N ILE A 78 7.14 -4.42 7.46
CA ILE A 78 7.03 -4.18 6.02
C ILE A 78 8.17 -3.31 5.46
N SER A 79 8.78 -2.47 6.30
CA SER A 79 9.97 -1.71 5.94
C SER A 79 11.16 -2.66 5.75
N ASP A 80 11.35 -3.61 6.68
CA ASP A 80 12.39 -4.62 6.58
C ASP A 80 12.22 -5.50 5.33
N ALA A 81 10.99 -5.89 4.98
CA ALA A 81 10.70 -6.59 3.73
C ALA A 81 11.08 -5.77 2.48
N LEU A 82 10.80 -4.46 2.48
CA LEU A 82 11.13 -3.56 1.37
C LEU A 82 12.63 -3.25 1.27
N ASP A 83 13.38 -3.34 2.37
CA ASP A 83 14.84 -3.23 2.36
C ASP A 83 15.48 -4.46 1.69
N ILE A 84 14.86 -5.64 1.80
CA ILE A 84 15.28 -6.84 1.08
C ILE A 84 14.88 -6.75 -0.40
N ASN A 85 13.63 -6.38 -0.68
CA ASN A 85 13.11 -6.26 -2.04
C ASN A 85 12.17 -5.05 -2.18
N GLY A 86 12.76 -3.93 -2.59
CA GLY A 86 12.03 -2.66 -2.74
C GLY A 86 11.00 -2.62 -3.88
N SER A 87 10.88 -3.71 -4.66
CA SER A 87 9.95 -3.82 -5.80
C SER A 87 8.89 -4.91 -5.61
N ASN A 88 8.83 -5.54 -4.43
CA ASN A 88 7.80 -6.53 -4.16
C ASN A 88 6.41 -5.89 -4.15
N TYR A 89 5.56 -6.32 -5.07
CA TYR A 89 4.19 -5.81 -5.21
C TYR A 89 3.38 -5.89 -3.91
N LEU A 90 3.45 -7.02 -3.20
CA LEU A 90 2.69 -7.25 -1.98
C LEU A 90 3.19 -6.32 -0.86
N SER A 91 4.51 -6.19 -0.72
CA SER A 91 5.11 -5.29 0.28
C SER A 91 4.75 -3.83 0.05
N LEU A 92 4.83 -3.37 -1.21
CA LEU A 92 4.45 -2.02 -1.59
C LEU A 92 2.95 -1.74 -1.34
N THR A 93 2.09 -2.71 -1.67
CA THR A 93 0.64 -2.60 -1.45
C THR A 93 0.29 -2.58 0.04
N LEU A 94 0.92 -3.44 0.85
CA LEU A 94 0.68 -3.50 2.29
C LEU A 94 1.18 -2.22 2.99
N MET A 95 2.36 -1.73 2.62
CA MET A 95 2.89 -0.44 3.08
C MET A 95 1.92 0.70 2.76
N SER A 96 1.37 0.74 1.55
CA SER A 96 0.39 1.73 1.15
C SER A 96 -0.89 1.67 2.01
N SER A 97 -1.40 0.47 2.27
CA SER A 97 -2.57 0.26 3.14
C SER A 97 -2.30 0.71 4.58
N LEU A 98 -1.13 0.39 5.12
CA LEU A 98 -0.68 0.83 6.45
C LEU A 98 -0.66 2.36 6.55
N LEU A 99 -0.04 3.02 5.58
CA LEU A 99 0.04 4.49 5.55
C LEU A 99 -1.34 5.14 5.46
N LEU A 100 -2.27 4.56 4.69
CA LEU A 100 -3.66 5.00 4.66
C LEU A 100 -4.32 4.89 6.04
N LYS A 101 -4.12 3.79 6.77
CA LYS A 101 -4.65 3.59 8.12
C LYS A 101 -4.04 4.53 9.15
N MET A 102 -2.77 4.86 9.00
CA MET A 102 -2.05 5.81 9.86
C MET A 102 -2.34 7.28 9.50
N GLY A 103 -3.10 7.54 8.44
CA GLY A 103 -3.45 8.89 7.98
C GLY A 103 -2.37 9.60 7.16
N ASP A 104 -1.26 8.92 6.83
CA ASP A 104 -0.26 9.44 5.89
C ASP A 104 -0.69 9.17 4.44
N TYR A 105 -1.58 10.03 3.96
CA TYR A 105 -2.15 9.92 2.63
C TYR A 105 -1.12 10.18 1.52
N THR A 106 -0.17 11.08 1.76
CA THR A 106 0.95 11.34 0.85
C THR A 106 1.87 10.14 0.70
N GLY A 107 2.22 9.48 1.80
CA GLY A 107 3.00 8.25 1.81
C GLY A 107 2.25 7.12 1.11
N CYS A 108 0.96 6.95 1.40
CA CYS A 108 0.11 5.97 0.72
C CYS A 108 0.15 6.13 -0.81
N ILE A 109 -0.07 7.36 -1.32
CA ILE A 109 -0.01 7.62 -2.78
C ILE A 109 1.33 7.20 -3.36
N LYS A 110 2.44 7.59 -2.71
CA LYS A 110 3.79 7.25 -3.16
C LYS A 110 4.01 5.74 -3.28
N TYR A 111 3.58 4.96 -2.30
CA TYR A 111 3.77 3.50 -2.32
C TYR A 111 2.77 2.78 -3.23
N SER A 112 1.54 3.29 -3.36
CA SER A 112 0.58 2.84 -4.37
C SER A 112 1.14 2.99 -5.79
N GLU A 113 1.70 4.15 -6.11
CA GLU A 113 2.28 4.40 -7.44
C GLU A 113 3.44 3.44 -7.74
N LYS A 114 4.34 3.22 -6.77
CA LYS A 114 5.39 2.20 -6.91
C LYS A 114 4.82 0.81 -7.15
N ALA A 115 3.77 0.40 -6.44
CA ALA A 115 3.14 -0.91 -6.65
C ALA A 115 2.54 -1.03 -8.06
N MET A 116 1.97 0.04 -8.59
CA MET A 116 1.41 0.10 -9.96
C MET A 116 2.47 -0.01 -11.06
N GLU A 117 3.74 0.30 -10.76
CA GLU A 117 4.87 0.15 -11.69
C GLU A 117 5.38 -1.30 -11.78
N THR A 118 4.94 -2.18 -10.87
CA THR A 118 5.32 -3.60 -10.88
C THR A 118 4.32 -4.43 -11.68
N ASP A 119 4.69 -5.67 -12.04
CA ASP A 119 3.82 -6.62 -12.79
C ASP A 119 2.66 -7.21 -11.96
N GLY A 120 2.29 -6.55 -10.85
CA GLY A 120 1.15 -6.91 -10.01
C GLY A 120 -0.18 -6.86 -10.76
N ARG A 121 -1.07 -7.79 -10.43
CA ARG A 121 -2.35 -7.97 -11.16
C ARG A 121 -3.59 -7.44 -10.44
N SER A 122 -3.45 -6.94 -9.22
CA SER A 122 -4.60 -6.44 -8.45
C SER A 122 -4.79 -4.93 -8.65
N SER A 123 -6.05 -4.49 -8.56
CA SER A 123 -6.44 -3.09 -8.60
C SER A 123 -6.26 -2.36 -7.26
N ASP A 124 -5.84 -3.05 -6.20
CA ASP A 124 -5.74 -2.48 -4.84
C ASP A 124 -4.91 -1.18 -4.78
N PRO A 125 -3.73 -1.07 -5.43
CA PRO A 125 -2.95 0.16 -5.40
C PRO A 125 -3.67 1.36 -6.02
N PHE A 126 -4.45 1.14 -7.09
CA PHE A 126 -5.25 2.21 -7.69
C PHE A 126 -6.30 2.73 -6.70
N LEU A 127 -7.02 1.81 -6.05
CA LEU A 127 -8.03 2.15 -5.06
C LEU A 127 -7.43 2.89 -3.85
N LEU A 128 -6.29 2.40 -3.33
CA LEU A 128 -5.59 3.03 -2.21
C LEU A 128 -5.14 4.45 -2.55
N LYS A 129 -4.59 4.67 -3.75
CA LYS A 129 -4.23 6.00 -4.26
C LYS A 129 -5.46 6.90 -4.36
N GLU A 130 -6.56 6.43 -4.95
CA GLU A 130 -7.79 7.22 -5.10
C GLU A 130 -8.37 7.63 -3.74
N ILE A 131 -8.44 6.72 -2.78
CA ILE A 131 -8.91 7.00 -1.42
C ILE A 131 -8.02 8.07 -0.76
N SER A 132 -6.70 7.94 -0.88
CA SER A 132 -5.77 8.93 -0.31
C SER A 132 -5.86 10.30 -0.97
N LEU A 133 -6.03 10.37 -2.30
CA LEU A 133 -6.24 11.63 -3.01
C LEU A 133 -7.52 12.33 -2.55
N LEU A 134 -8.61 11.58 -2.34
CA LEU A 134 -9.84 12.12 -1.77
C LEU A 134 -9.60 12.66 -0.36
N ARG A 135 -8.91 11.91 0.50
CA ARG A 135 -8.59 12.32 1.88
C ARG A 135 -7.70 13.57 1.94
N LEU A 136 -6.69 13.69 1.07
CA LEU A 136 -5.89 14.91 0.96
C LEU A 136 -6.72 16.09 0.47
N GLY A 137 -7.53 15.90 -0.56
CA GLY A 137 -8.43 16.95 -1.05
C GLY A 137 -9.43 17.44 0.01
N PHE A 138 -9.83 16.57 0.93
CA PHE A 138 -10.61 16.97 2.10
C PHE A 138 -9.77 17.74 3.12
N ASN A 139 -8.58 17.23 3.49
CA ASN A 139 -7.70 17.91 4.44
C ASN A 139 -7.27 19.31 3.96
N GLU A 140 -6.90 19.46 2.69
CA GLU A 140 -6.51 20.76 2.10
C GLU A 140 -7.66 21.76 2.07
N ARG A 141 -8.91 21.27 1.96
CA ARG A 141 -10.12 22.09 2.05
C ARG A 141 -10.58 22.35 3.49
N GLY A 142 -9.82 21.92 4.50
CA GLY A 142 -10.15 22.08 5.91
C GLY A 142 -11.33 21.21 6.39
N ILE A 143 -11.67 20.18 5.62
CA ILE A 143 -12.87 19.38 5.82
C ILE A 143 -12.65 18.37 6.95
N SER A 144 -13.22 18.63 8.13
CA SER A 144 -13.23 17.70 9.28
C SER A 144 -14.48 16.82 9.29
N PHE A 145 -14.32 15.50 9.46
CA PHE A 145 -15.43 14.57 9.62
C PHE A 145 -16.04 14.74 11.03
N ILE A 146 -17.17 15.44 11.15
CA ILE A 146 -17.89 15.52 12.42
C ILE A 146 -18.74 14.25 12.55
N SER A 147 -18.21 13.25 13.24
CA SER A 147 -18.90 11.99 13.49
C SER A 147 -19.88 12.13 14.64
N GLY A 148 -21.17 12.09 14.32
CA GLY A 148 -22.27 11.87 15.25
C GLY A 148 -23.41 11.20 14.50
N ASN A 149 -23.67 9.93 14.77
CA ASN A 149 -24.52 8.96 14.04
C ASN A 149 -23.92 8.30 12.78
N PRO A 150 -23.99 6.95 12.67
CA PRO A 150 -23.74 6.25 11.42
C PRO A 150 -24.81 6.67 10.40
N GLY A 151 -24.40 7.45 9.40
CA GLY A 151 -25.28 7.91 8.33
C GLY A 151 -25.18 9.39 7.98
N ARG A 152 -24.28 10.18 8.57
CA ARG A 152 -24.09 11.60 8.19
C ARG A 152 -22.62 11.97 8.11
N VAL A 153 -22.18 12.39 6.91
CA VAL A 153 -20.88 13.07 6.74
C VAL A 153 -21.13 14.54 6.50
N TYR A 154 -20.52 15.36 7.35
CA TYR A 154 -20.47 16.80 7.20
C TYR A 154 -19.07 17.20 6.77
N TYR A 155 -18.97 18.08 5.78
CA TYR A 155 -17.72 18.65 5.34
C TYR A 155 -17.69 20.15 5.65
N ASN A 156 -17.06 20.56 6.75
CA ASN A 156 -16.99 21.98 7.12
C ASN A 156 -15.84 22.68 6.37
N THR A 157 -16.15 23.72 5.60
CA THR A 157 -15.17 24.57 4.88
C THR A 157 -15.09 25.99 5.48
N GLY A 158 -15.56 26.17 6.72
CA GLY A 158 -15.69 27.44 7.43
C GLY A 158 -17.15 27.84 7.59
N ASP A 159 -17.74 28.40 6.52
CA ASP A 159 -19.13 28.89 6.51
C ASP A 159 -20.10 27.93 5.81
N ILE A 160 -19.58 26.95 5.08
CA ILE A 160 -20.36 26.01 4.29
C ILE A 160 -20.05 24.59 4.77
N ILE A 161 -21.11 23.86 5.09
CA ILE A 161 -21.08 22.43 5.26
C ILE A 161 -21.59 21.77 3.98
N VAL A 162 -20.88 20.78 3.45
CA VAL A 162 -21.44 19.88 2.43
C VAL A 162 -21.90 18.61 3.12
N VAL A 163 -23.16 18.21 2.90
CA VAL A 163 -23.73 17.01 3.51
C VAL A 163 -23.94 15.95 2.43
N ASN A 164 -23.40 14.75 2.63
CA ASN A 164 -23.67 13.59 1.77
C ASN A 164 -23.72 12.30 2.59
N THR A 165 -24.92 11.82 2.90
CA THR A 165 -25.16 10.62 3.72
C THR A 165 -24.91 9.32 2.94
N CYS A 166 -25.11 9.36 1.63
CA CYS A 166 -24.92 8.20 0.76
C CYS A 166 -23.43 7.83 0.58
N LYS A 167 -22.51 8.81 0.66
CA LYS A 167 -21.06 8.56 0.57
C LYS A 167 -20.49 7.91 1.83
N SER A 168 -21.07 8.12 3.01
CA SER A 168 -20.61 7.51 4.28
C SER A 168 -20.85 6.02 4.37
N ASP A 169 -21.95 5.56 3.78
CA ASP A 169 -22.52 4.25 4.04
C ASP A 169 -23.03 3.65 2.71
N PRO A 170 -22.08 3.21 1.85
CA PRO A 170 -22.41 2.70 0.53
C PRO A 170 -23.25 1.41 0.60
N ASP A 171 -23.14 0.64 1.69
CA ASP A 171 -23.89 -0.60 1.89
C ASP A 171 -25.39 -0.35 2.11
N ASN A 172 -25.75 0.83 2.64
CA ASN A 172 -27.13 1.28 2.80
C ASN A 172 -27.57 2.30 1.74
N TYR A 173 -26.81 2.47 0.66
CA TYR A 173 -27.09 3.44 -0.41
C TYR A 173 -28.54 3.38 -0.91
N GLU A 174 -29.09 2.19 -1.19
CA GLU A 174 -30.47 2.04 -1.68
C GLU A 174 -31.54 2.41 -0.63
N PHE A 175 -31.25 2.21 0.66
CA PHE A 175 -32.12 2.67 1.76
C PHE A 175 -32.13 4.19 1.83
N TRP A 176 -30.95 4.82 1.74
CA TRP A 176 -30.81 6.27 1.80
C TRP A 176 -31.37 6.97 0.55
N LYS A 177 -31.16 6.39 -0.63
CA LYS A 177 -31.74 6.83 -1.90
C LYS A 177 -33.26 6.82 -1.90
N LYS A 178 -33.89 5.87 -1.19
CA LYS A 178 -35.37 5.79 -1.09
C LYS A 178 -35.97 6.98 -0.36
N TRP A 179 -35.28 7.52 0.65
CA TRP A 179 -35.82 8.59 1.49
C TRP A 179 -35.21 9.97 1.19
N ASN A 180 -33.99 10.03 0.62
CA ASN A 180 -33.22 11.20 0.14
C ASN A 180 -33.39 12.51 0.92
N ARG A 181 -33.63 12.42 2.24
CA ARG A 181 -34.07 13.55 3.06
C ARG A 181 -33.46 13.45 4.45
N LEU A 182 -32.76 14.50 4.85
CA LEU A 182 -32.26 14.73 6.21
C LEU A 182 -33.27 15.57 6.99
N ASN A 183 -33.67 15.10 8.17
CA ASN A 183 -34.60 15.84 9.03
C ASN A 183 -33.92 17.05 9.66
N LEU A 184 -34.60 18.19 9.59
CA LEU A 184 -34.24 19.43 10.27
C LEU A 184 -35.11 19.60 11.49
N TRP A 185 -34.50 19.99 12.61
CA TRP A 185 -35.16 20.15 13.90
C TRP A 185 -35.14 21.61 14.36
N GLU A 186 -36.12 22.00 15.19
CA GLU A 186 -36.19 23.37 15.72
C GLU A 186 -35.00 23.73 16.64
N SER A 187 -34.47 22.75 17.37
CA SER A 187 -33.31 22.88 18.26
C SER A 187 -32.57 21.55 18.38
N PRO A 188 -31.30 21.54 18.86
CA PRO A 188 -30.59 20.30 19.18
C PRO A 188 -31.42 19.42 20.12
N GLY A 189 -31.53 18.12 19.80
CA GLY A 189 -32.32 17.14 20.57
C GLY A 189 -33.84 17.32 20.55
N SER A 190 -34.40 18.24 19.76
CA SER A 190 -35.84 18.47 19.69
C SER A 190 -36.57 17.36 18.91
N GLU A 191 -37.75 16.96 19.39
CA GLU A 191 -38.70 16.15 18.62
C GLU A 191 -39.51 16.98 17.60
N LYS A 192 -39.40 18.32 17.65
CA LYS A 192 -40.14 19.20 16.75
C LYS A 192 -39.44 19.30 15.39
N TYR A 193 -39.94 18.48 14.47
CA TYR A 193 -39.58 18.46 13.06
C TYR A 193 -40.02 19.76 12.36
N ILE A 194 -39.11 20.39 11.62
CA ILE A 194 -39.39 21.63 10.89
C ILE A 194 -39.20 21.51 9.37
N GLY A 195 -38.61 20.42 8.89
CA GLY A 195 -38.51 20.15 7.46
C GLY A 195 -37.40 19.18 7.11
N THR A 196 -37.06 19.10 5.82
CA THR A 196 -36.02 18.22 5.31
C THR A 196 -35.13 18.90 4.28
N THR A 197 -33.86 18.53 4.25
CA THR A 197 -32.91 18.84 3.16
C THR A 197 -32.50 17.57 2.42
N ASN A 198 -31.94 17.66 1.21
CA ASN A 198 -31.53 16.47 0.45
C ASN A 198 -30.34 15.76 1.14
N ALA A 199 -30.23 14.44 0.98
CA ALA A 199 -29.27 13.62 1.74
C ALA A 199 -28.20 12.94 0.85
N CYS A 200 -28.55 12.56 -0.38
CA CYS A 200 -27.72 11.76 -1.28
C CYS A 200 -27.11 12.53 -2.46
N ASP A 201 -27.13 13.85 -2.39
CA ASP A 201 -26.38 14.74 -3.27
C ASP A 201 -25.33 15.48 -2.43
N ASP A 202 -24.27 16.02 -3.04
CA ASP A 202 -23.40 16.97 -2.34
C ASP A 202 -24.20 18.27 -2.12
N VAL A 203 -24.91 18.36 -0.99
CA VAL A 203 -25.74 19.52 -0.66
C VAL A 203 -24.91 20.52 0.12
N GLU A 204 -24.63 21.66 -0.50
CA GLU A 204 -24.05 22.82 0.17
C GLU A 204 -25.09 23.51 1.05
N VAL A 205 -24.79 23.58 2.34
CA VAL A 205 -25.58 24.28 3.34
C VAL A 205 -24.72 25.30 4.06
N ILE A 206 -25.26 26.48 4.31
CA ILE A 206 -24.58 27.54 5.06
C ILE A 206 -24.75 27.27 6.54
N VAL A 207 -23.66 27.32 7.30
CA VAL A 207 -23.69 27.24 8.76
C VAL A 207 -24.12 28.59 9.33
N LEU A 208 -25.22 28.58 10.07
CA LEU A 208 -25.70 29.76 10.78
C LEU A 208 -25.23 29.77 12.23
N GLU A 209 -25.16 28.59 12.85
CA GLU A 209 -24.84 28.43 14.27
C GLU A 209 -24.29 27.02 14.54
N GLU A 210 -23.34 26.91 15.46
CA GLU A 210 -22.82 25.64 15.99
C GLU A 210 -23.17 25.56 17.48
N ARG A 211 -23.57 24.37 17.95
CA ARG A 211 -23.85 24.16 19.39
C ARG A 211 -23.56 22.72 19.81
N GLU A 212 -22.87 22.57 20.93
CA GLU A 212 -22.72 21.29 21.61
C GLU A 212 -23.96 20.97 22.47
N TYR A 213 -24.48 19.76 22.36
CA TYR A 213 -25.60 19.25 23.17
C TYR A 213 -25.38 17.77 23.46
N ASN A 214 -25.38 17.38 24.74
CA ASN A 214 -25.12 16.02 25.21
C ASN A 214 -23.79 15.40 24.71
N GLY A 215 -22.77 16.22 24.46
CA GLY A 215 -21.46 15.78 23.95
C GLY A 215 -21.38 15.63 22.43
N ASP A 216 -22.47 15.89 21.72
CA ASP A 216 -22.53 15.92 20.25
C ASP A 216 -22.61 17.36 19.75
N ILE A 217 -21.96 17.64 18.61
CA ILE A 217 -22.02 18.96 17.95
C ILE A 217 -23.17 18.96 16.94
N TYR A 218 -24.05 19.95 17.07
CA TYR A 218 -25.17 20.20 16.17
C TYR A 218 -24.94 21.48 15.38
N TYR A 219 -25.42 21.49 14.14
CA TYR A 219 -25.31 22.64 13.25
C TYR A 219 -26.68 23.15 12.87
N ARG A 220 -26.92 24.44 13.10
CA ARG A 220 -28.03 25.12 12.45
C ARG A 220 -27.59 25.49 11.05
N ILE A 221 -28.20 24.86 10.07
CA ILE A 221 -27.85 25.05 8.68
C ILE A 221 -28.97 25.75 7.90
N LYS A 222 -28.62 26.39 6.79
CA LYS A 222 -29.56 26.89 5.79
C LYS A 222 -29.16 26.36 4.41
N GLU A 223 -30.07 25.66 3.74
CA GLU A 223 -29.82 25.22 2.37
C GLU A 223 -29.72 26.47 1.46
N ASN A 224 -28.66 26.58 0.66
CA ASN A 224 -28.35 27.82 -0.08
C ASN A 224 -29.52 28.27 -0.98
N ASN A 225 -30.32 27.31 -1.47
CA ASN A 225 -31.45 27.53 -2.38
C ASN A 225 -32.84 27.48 -1.72
N ARG A 226 -32.93 27.39 -0.38
CA ARG A 226 -34.21 27.39 0.34
C ARG A 226 -34.18 28.29 1.56
N ASP A 227 -35.29 28.96 1.84
CA ASP A 227 -35.47 29.70 3.08
C ASP A 227 -35.90 28.78 4.23
N LEU A 228 -35.20 27.64 4.36
CA LEU A 228 -35.41 26.64 5.39
C LEU A 228 -34.11 26.50 6.17
N SER A 229 -34.17 26.85 7.46
CA SER A 229 -33.05 26.67 8.38
C SER A 229 -33.44 25.76 9.54
N GLY A 230 -32.55 24.87 9.93
CA GLY A 230 -32.80 23.98 11.07
C GLY A 230 -31.56 23.28 11.57
N TRP A 231 -31.71 22.63 12.72
CA TRP A 231 -30.62 21.91 13.37
C TRP A 231 -30.51 20.49 12.82
N LEU A 232 -29.28 20.10 12.51
CA LEU A 232 -28.87 18.76 12.10
C LEU A 232 -28.01 18.11 13.17
#